data_AF-A0A847HPS0-F1
#
_entry.id   AF-A0A847HPS0-F1
#
_cell.length_a   1.000
_cell.length_b   1.000
_cell.length_c   1.000
_cell.angle_alpha   90.00
_cell.angle_beta   90.00
_cell.angle_gamma   90.00
#
_symmetry.space_group_name_H-M   'P 1'
#
loop_
_entity.id
_entity.type
_entity.pdbx_description
1 polymer ?
#
loop_
_entity_poly.entity_id
_entity_poly.type
_entity_poly.pdbx_seq_one_letter_code
_entity_poly.pdbx_strand_id
1 'polypeptide(L)'
;MRMKAWIAAGVLLLLSGTVSASSEPFLDTAGHPHEAYIEVLRQRGIVEGYGHGLFRPDLSINRAEFLKILMLSVYGEESLVVYNE
;
A
#
# COMPACT_ATOMS: atom_id res chain seq x y z
N MET A 1 35.28 -37.43 -17.02
CA MET A 1 34.20 -38.04 -16.20
C MET A 1 34.29 -37.39 -14.81
N ARG A 2 33.37 -36.56 -14.28
CA ARG A 2 32.01 -36.14 -14.64
C ARG A 2 31.85 -34.64 -14.28
N MET A 3 31.78 -33.79 -15.29
CA MET A 3 31.07 -32.49 -15.19
C MET A 3 29.59 -32.84 -15.00
N LYS A 4 28.99 -32.53 -13.85
CA LYS A 4 27.54 -32.66 -13.57
C LYS A 4 27.23 -32.09 -12.16
N ALA A 5 27.42 -30.79 -11.97
CA ALA A 5 26.88 -30.08 -10.81
C ALA A 5 26.35 -28.66 -11.14
N TRP A 6 26.54 -28.17 -12.37
CA TRP A 6 26.27 -26.78 -12.74
C TRP A 6 24.98 -26.58 -13.53
N ILE A 7 24.24 -27.66 -13.82
CA ILE A 7 22.98 -27.57 -14.58
C ILE A 7 21.77 -27.42 -13.62
N ALA A 8 21.86 -27.90 -12.37
CA ALA A 8 20.78 -27.75 -11.40
C ALA A 8 20.70 -26.32 -10.79
N ALA A 9 21.84 -25.62 -10.68
CA ALA A 9 21.87 -24.25 -10.12
C ALA A 9 21.37 -23.17 -11.11
N GLY A 10 21.44 -23.43 -12.42
CA GLY A 10 21.02 -22.45 -13.44
C GLY A 10 19.51 -22.40 -13.69
N VAL A 11 18.76 -23.43 -13.30
CA VAL A 11 17.31 -23.53 -13.55
C VAL A 11 16.47 -23.00 -12.36
N LEU A 12 17.09 -22.83 -11.18
CA LEU A 12 16.41 -22.30 -10.00
C LEU A 12 16.34 -20.76 -9.97
N LEU A 13 16.97 -20.07 -10.93
CA LEU A 13 17.04 -18.61 -11.02
C LEU A 13 16.14 -18.01 -12.13
N LEU A 14 15.05 -18.69 -12.51
CA LEU A 14 14.13 -18.24 -13.56
C LEU A 14 12.67 -18.08 -13.10
N LEU A 15 12.39 -18.20 -11.81
CA LEU A 15 11.04 -18.02 -11.26
C LEU A 15 10.91 -16.80 -10.35
N SER A 16 11.57 -15.69 -10.70
CA SER A 16 11.25 -14.39 -10.09
C SER A 16 10.00 -13.83 -10.74
N GLY A 17 8.83 -14.39 -10.38
CA GLY A 17 7.56 -13.73 -10.67
C GLY A 17 7.56 -12.39 -9.95
N THR A 18 7.49 -11.29 -10.69
CA THR A 18 7.25 -9.97 -10.10
C THR A 18 5.83 -10.00 -9.54
N VAL A 19 5.69 -10.14 -8.22
CA VAL A 19 4.43 -9.86 -7.56
C VAL A 19 4.22 -8.35 -7.66
N SER A 20 3.43 -7.93 -8.64
CA SER A 20 2.93 -6.56 -8.66
C SER A 20 2.00 -6.39 -7.47
N ALA A 21 2.43 -5.61 -6.48
CA ALA A 21 1.57 -5.22 -5.37
C ALA A 21 0.55 -4.19 -5.88
N SER A 22 -0.57 -4.65 -6.46
CA SER A 22 -1.74 -3.81 -6.62
C SER A 22 -2.35 -3.61 -5.23
N SER A 23 -2.47 -2.37 -4.79
CA SER A 23 -3.27 -2.09 -3.60
C SER A 23 -4.72 -2.28 -3.99
N GLU A 24 -5.35 -3.33 -3.44
CA GLU A 24 -6.77 -3.62 -3.62
C GLU A 24 -7.65 -2.63 -2.86
N PRO A 25 -8.92 -2.44 -3.29
CA PRO A 25 -9.93 -1.70 -2.52
C PRO A 25 -10.16 -2.32 -1.14
N PHE A 26 -10.65 -1.51 -0.21
CA PHE A 26 -10.97 -1.99 1.14
C PHE A 26 -12.25 -2.84 1.13
N LEU A 27 -12.22 -3.98 1.82
CA LEU A 27 -13.32 -4.95 1.84
C LEU A 27 -14.56 -4.42 2.55
N ASP A 28 -14.37 -3.59 3.57
CA ASP A 28 -15.42 -3.04 4.41
C ASP A 28 -15.97 -1.70 3.93
N THR A 29 -15.52 -1.22 2.76
CA THR A 29 -16.05 0.00 2.14
C THR A 29 -17.02 -0.28 1.01
N ALA A 30 -17.13 -1.53 0.54
CA ALA A 30 -18.01 -1.90 -0.56
C ALA A 30 -19.49 -1.59 -0.23
N GLY A 31 -20.12 -0.74 -1.04
CA GLY A 31 -21.49 -0.27 -0.85
C GLY A 31 -21.65 0.84 0.20
N HIS A 32 -20.55 1.31 0.81
CA HIS A 32 -20.60 2.42 1.76
C HIS A 32 -20.83 3.75 1.01
N PRO A 33 -21.61 4.72 1.55
CA PRO A 33 -21.84 6.01 0.89
C PRO A 33 -20.57 6.81 0.57
N HIS A 34 -19.46 6.48 1.22
CA HIS A 34 -18.17 7.14 1.04
C HIS A 34 -17.12 6.31 0.30
N GLU A 35 -17.49 5.13 -0.21
CA GLU A 35 -16.60 4.20 -0.90
C GLU A 35 -15.75 4.89 -1.97
N ALA A 36 -16.38 5.63 -2.88
CA ALA A 36 -15.71 6.30 -3.99
C ALA A 36 -14.67 7.32 -3.51
N TYR A 37 -14.95 8.04 -2.44
CA TYR A 37 -14.02 9.03 -1.88
C TYR A 37 -12.84 8.35 -1.19
N ILE A 38 -13.11 7.29 -0.42
CA ILE A 38 -12.07 6.49 0.24
C ILE A 38 -11.13 5.88 -0.79
N GLU A 39 -11.69 5.34 -1.88
CA GLU A 39 -10.92 4.74 -2.96
C GLU A 39 -10.01 5.77 -3.66
N VAL A 40 -10.50 6.97 -3.92
CA VAL A 40 -9.67 8.06 -4.50
C VAL A 40 -8.52 8.43 -3.57
N LEU A 41 -8.78 8.55 -2.26
CA LEU A 41 -7.74 8.88 -1.28
C LEU A 41 -6.71 7.74 -1.15
N ARG A 42 -7.16 6.48 -1.21
CA ARG A 42 -6.31 5.28 -1.18
C ARG A 42 -5.40 5.21 -2.41
N GLN A 43 -5.95 5.42 -3.60
CA GLN A 43 -5.18 5.45 -4.85
C GLN A 43 -4.12 6.56 -4.87
N ARG A 44 -4.37 7.65 -4.14
CA ARG A 44 -3.41 8.76 -3.96
C ARG A 44 -2.42 8.55 -2.82
N GLY A 45 -2.51 7.44 -2.07
CA GLY A 45 -1.68 7.18 -0.89
C GLY A 45 -1.97 8.11 0.30
N ILE A 46 -3.09 8.83 0.30
CA ILE A 46 -3.44 9.78 1.38
C ILE A 46 -3.97 9.06 2.62
N VAL A 47 -4.67 7.94 2.40
CA VAL A 47 -5.20 7.09 3.47
C VAL A 47 -4.71 5.66 3.32
N GLU A 48 -4.47 5.04 4.47
CA GLU A 48 -4.09 3.65 4.61
C GLU A 48 -5.11 2.97 5.51
N GLY A 49 -5.38 1.69 5.25
CA GLY A 49 -6.25 0.90 6.11
C GLY A 49 -5.58 0.47 7.41
N TYR A 50 -6.35 -0.15 8.29
CA TYR A 50 -5.87 -0.69 9.57
C TYR A 50 -5.22 -2.08 9.44
N GLY A 51 -4.83 -2.47 8.23
CA GLY A 51 -4.37 -3.81 7.89
C GLY A 51 -5.49 -4.75 7.48
N HIS A 52 -5.10 -5.94 6.97
CA HIS A 52 -6.02 -7.00 6.51
C HIS A 52 -7.07 -6.56 5.47
N GLY A 53 -6.81 -5.50 4.70
CA GLY A 53 -7.75 -4.98 3.69
C GLY A 53 -8.94 -4.21 4.26
N LEU A 54 -8.85 -3.70 5.50
CA LEU A 54 -9.93 -2.97 6.17
C LEU A 54 -9.61 -1.48 6.34
N PHE A 55 -10.61 -0.63 6.16
CA PHE A 55 -10.53 0.83 6.36
C PHE A 55 -11.31 1.33 7.58
N ARG A 56 -12.41 0.67 7.95
CA ARG A 56 -13.31 1.03 9.05
C ARG A 56 -13.92 2.44 8.87
N PRO A 57 -14.78 2.64 7.85
CA PRO A 57 -15.27 3.99 7.49
C PRO A 57 -16.06 4.70 8.58
N ASP A 58 -16.65 3.97 9.52
CA ASP A 58 -17.42 4.52 10.65
C ASP A 58 -16.59 4.74 11.92
N LEU A 59 -15.30 4.37 11.91
CA LEU A 59 -14.43 4.55 13.06
C LEU A 59 -13.94 6.01 13.12
N SER A 60 -14.16 6.66 14.26
CA SER A 60 -13.61 7.98 14.51
C SER A 60 -12.08 7.96 14.54
N ILE A 61 -11.47 8.85 13.76
CA ILE A 61 -10.03 9.09 13.77
C ILE A 61 -9.64 10.11 14.86
N ASN A 62 -8.39 10.04 15.31
CA ASN A 62 -7.82 11.02 16.23
C ASN A 62 -7.25 12.24 15.49
N ARG A 63 -6.80 13.25 16.27
CA ARG A 63 -6.26 14.50 15.72
C ARG A 63 -5.00 14.31 14.86
N ALA A 64 -4.13 13.37 15.22
CA ALA A 64 -2.90 13.12 14.49
C ALA A 64 -3.18 12.46 13.13
N GLU A 65 -4.11 11.50 13.09
CA GLU A 65 -4.58 10.88 11.85
C GLU A 65 -5.23 11.90 10.92
N PHE A 66 -6.11 12.76 11.45
CA PHE A 66 -6.72 13.83 10.68
C PHE A 66 -5.67 14.80 10.09
N LEU A 67 -4.67 15.19 10.89
CA LEU A 67 -3.57 16.04 10.41
C LEU A 67 -2.72 15.35 9.35
N LYS A 68 -2.44 14.05 9.47
CA LYS A 68 -1.74 13.27 8.44
C LYS A 68 -2.50 13.36 7.10
N ILE A 69 -3.81 13.11 7.12
CA ILE A 69 -4.66 13.18 5.92
C ILE A 69 -4.60 14.58 5.30
N LEU A 70 -4.73 15.64 6.10
CA LEU A 70 -4.64 17.02 5.61
C LEU A 70 -3.28 17.34 4.98
N MET A 71 -2.19 16.98 5.66
CA MET A 71 -0.84 17.25 5.17
C MET A 71 -0.56 16.53 3.86
N LEU A 72 -0.93 15.24 3.76
CA LEU A 72 -0.76 14.47 2.53
C LEU A 72 -1.68 14.96 1.40
N SER A 73 -2.89 15.42 1.73
CA SER A 73 -3.82 15.97 0.72
C SER A 73 -3.31 17.26 0.09
N VAL A 74 -2.58 18.10 0.85
CA VAL A 74 -2.07 19.40 0.40
C VAL A 74 -0.70 19.26 -0.26
N TYR A 75 0.19 18.47 0.32
CA TYR A 75 1.60 18.46 -0.08
C TYR A 75 2.06 17.16 -0.74
N GLY A 76 1.29 16.07 -0.65
CA GLY A 76 1.72 14.74 -1.11
C GLY A 76 2.79 14.10 -0.21
N GLU A 77 3.19 12.87 -0.52
CA GLU A 77 4.20 12.10 0.24
C GLU A 77 5.61 12.71 0.14
N GLU A 78 5.96 13.39 -0.96
CA GLU A 78 7.31 13.90 -1.21
C GLU A 78 7.76 15.00 -0.24
N SER A 79 6.83 15.74 0.36
CA SER A 79 7.15 16.87 1.24
C SER A 79 7.34 16.49 2.71
N LEU A 80 6.98 15.26 3.11
CA LEU A 80 7.05 14.80 4.51
C LEU A 80 8.33 14.01 4.82
N VAL A 81 9.31 14.06 3.91
CA VAL A 81 10.69 13.69 4.25
C VAL A 81 11.20 14.76 5.23
N VAL A 82 11.08 14.44 6.52
CA VAL A 82 11.75 15.20 7.58
C VAL A 82 13.23 15.21 7.23
N TYR A 83 13.77 16.38 6.88
CA TYR A 83 15.20 16.58 6.83
C TYR A 83 15.71 16.34 8.25
N ASN A 84 16.25 15.14 8.46
CA ASN A 84 16.87 14.75 9.71
C ASN A 84 18.25 15.42 9.70
N GLU A 85 18.37 16.56 10.38
CA GLU A 85 19.68 17.10 10.80
C GLU A 85 20.24 16.28 11.98
#